data_AF-A0A820SH63-F1
#
_entry.id   AF-A0A820SH63-F1
#
_cell.length_a   1.000
_cell.length_b   1.000
_cell.length_c   1.000
_cell.angle_alpha   90.00
_cell.angle_beta   90.00
_cell.angle_gamma   90.00
#
_symmetry.space_group_name_H-M   'P 1'
#
loop_
_entity.id
_entity.type
_entity.pdbx_description
1 polymer ?
#
loop_
_entity_poly.entity_id
_entity_poly.type
_entity_poly.pdbx_seq_one_letter_code
_entity_poly.pdbx_strand_id
1 'polypeptide(L)'
;PSSDCEQLPICLCTIGNSLLEQGNPNEALHYHQRALASRQELHSSGHMYIGTGLGSIGNIFSNQGKYDEAFDMYEQALVIYEKFCSSEDLELPTCLSNMASLLNDQHKYDQALSFHYRALAIQEKHLPYSYTTV
;
A
#
# COMPACT_ATOMS: atom_id res chain seq x y z
N PRO A 1 -19.31 16.05 -15.46
CA PRO A 1 -18.94 15.11 -14.38
C PRO A 1 -17.44 15.23 -14.08
N SER A 2 -16.96 16.46 -13.83
CA SER A 2 -16.78 17.13 -12.53
C SER A 2 -15.54 16.61 -11.80
N SER A 3 -14.39 17.18 -12.18
CA SER A 3 -13.05 16.99 -11.60
C SER A 3 -13.02 17.02 -10.07
N ASP A 4 -13.99 17.70 -9.44
CA ASP A 4 -14.09 17.85 -7.99
C ASP A 4 -14.25 16.52 -7.24
N CYS A 5 -14.85 15.50 -7.88
CA CYS A 5 -15.00 14.17 -7.28
C CYS A 5 -13.66 13.42 -7.14
N GLU A 6 -12.68 13.69 -8.01
CA GLU A 6 -11.34 13.07 -7.93
C GLU A 6 -10.37 13.88 -7.07
N GLN A 7 -10.58 15.20 -6.95
CA GLN A 7 -9.67 16.07 -6.18
C GLN A 7 -9.82 15.89 -4.66
N LEU A 8 -11.03 15.63 -4.16
CA LEU A 8 -11.27 15.44 -2.72
C LEU A 8 -10.35 14.39 -2.08
N PRO A 9 -10.28 13.13 -2.56
CA PRO A 9 -9.40 12.13 -1.95
C PRO A 9 -7.92 12.47 -2.08
N ILE A 10 -7.51 13.21 -3.12
CA ILE A 10 -6.12 13.68 -3.28
C ILE A 10 -5.79 14.68 -2.17
N CYS A 11 -6.63 15.71 -1.99
CA CYS A 11 -6.43 16.72 -0.93
C CYS A 11 -6.39 16.08 0.46
N LEU A 12 -7.28 15.12 0.75
CA LEU A 12 -7.32 14.41 2.02
C LEU A 12 -6.01 13.62 2.27
N CYS A 13 -5.47 12.94 1.25
CA CYS A 13 -4.18 12.26 1.38
C CYS A 13 -3.02 13.24 1.62
N THR A 14 -2.99 14.38 0.93
CA THR A 14 -1.93 15.40 1.14
C THR A 14 -1.95 15.95 2.57
N ILE A 15 -3.13 16.18 3.13
CA ILE A 15 -3.27 16.58 4.54
C ILE A 15 -2.78 15.46 5.46
N GLY A 16 -3.19 14.22 5.21
CA GLY A 16 -2.76 13.05 5.97
C GLY A 16 -1.24 12.90 6.01
N ASN A 17 -0.58 12.97 4.85
CA ASN A 17 0.88 12.91 4.74
C ASN A 17 1.56 14.05 5.52
N SER A 18 1.03 15.28 5.41
CA SER A 18 1.59 16.43 6.14
C SER A 18 1.49 16.26 7.66
N LEU A 19 0.42 15.61 8.14
CA LEU A 19 0.24 15.30 9.56
C LEU A 19 1.18 14.18 10.04
N LEU A 20 1.52 13.21 9.18
CA LEU A 20 2.54 12.20 9.50
C LEU A 20 3.90 12.84 9.73
N GLU A 21 4.31 13.77 8.85
CA GLU A 21 5.56 14.52 9.00
C GLU A 21 5.60 15.37 10.28
N GLN A 22 4.44 15.80 10.78
CA GLN A 22 4.31 16.52 12.06
C GLN A 22 4.27 15.59 13.29
N GLY A 23 4.28 14.28 13.10
CA GLY A 23 4.17 13.32 14.19
C GLY A 23 2.74 13.14 14.75
N ASN A 24 1.71 13.44 13.93
CA ASN A 24 0.29 13.31 14.29
C ASN A 24 -0.38 12.13 13.56
N PRO A 25 -0.02 10.87 13.87
CA PRO A 25 -0.46 9.70 13.10
C PRO A 25 -1.96 9.39 13.22
N ASN A 26 -2.59 9.74 14.35
CA ASN A 26 -4.03 9.51 14.55
C ASN A 26 -4.89 10.45 13.71
N GLU A 27 -4.49 11.72 13.59
CA GLU A 27 -5.17 12.66 12.71
C GLU A 27 -4.90 12.30 11.26
N ALA A 28 -3.67 11.93 10.90
CA ALA A 28 -3.36 11.44 9.57
C ALA A 28 -4.23 10.24 9.18
N LEU A 29 -4.38 9.26 10.08
CA LEU A 29 -5.25 8.09 9.89
C LEU A 29 -6.68 8.49 9.55
N HIS A 30 -7.24 9.46 10.29
CA HIS A 30 -8.59 9.97 10.03
C HIS A 30 -8.72 10.51 8.59
N TYR A 31 -7.75 11.29 8.11
CA TYR A 31 -7.76 11.82 6.75
C TYR A 31 -7.59 10.73 5.68
N HIS A 32 -6.70 9.75 5.91
CA HIS A 32 -6.54 8.63 4.98
C HIS A 32 -7.78 7.73 4.90
N GLN A 33 -8.46 7.47 6.03
CA GLN A 33 -9.73 6.74 6.05
C GLN A 33 -10.83 7.47 5.26
N ARG A 34 -10.92 8.79 5.40
CA ARG A 34 -11.86 9.61 4.61
C ARG A 34 -11.52 9.59 3.12
N ALA A 35 -10.24 9.65 2.76
CA ALA A 35 -9.80 9.55 1.38
C ALA A 35 -10.17 8.18 0.77
N LEU A 36 -9.96 7.11 1.54
CA LEU A 36 -10.32 5.75 1.13
C LEU A 36 -11.83 5.59 0.91
N ALA A 37 -12.65 6.05 1.85
CA ALA A 37 -14.11 6.02 1.71
C ALA A 37 -14.58 6.79 0.46
N SER A 38 -14.02 7.98 0.23
CA SER A 38 -14.31 8.75 -0.99
C SER A 38 -13.93 8.00 -2.27
N ARG A 39 -12.78 7.31 -2.29
CA ARG A 39 -12.36 6.51 -3.46
C ARG A 39 -13.22 5.27 -3.69
N GLN A 40 -13.77 4.68 -2.63
CA GLN A 40 -14.68 3.53 -2.73
C GLN A 40 -16.04 3.92 -3.33
N GLU A 41 -16.48 5.16 -3.15
CA GLU A 41 -17.71 5.69 -3.75
C GLU A 41 -17.56 6.06 -5.24
N LEU A 42 -16.32 6.26 -5.72
CA LEU A 42 -16.05 6.56 -7.12
C LEU A 42 -16.21 5.29 -7.97
N HIS A 43 -17.19 5.30 -8.88
CA HIS A 43 -17.45 4.19 -9.82
C HIS A 43 -16.43 4.08 -10.97
N SER A 44 -15.51 5.04 -11.12
CA SER A 44 -14.42 4.98 -12.11
C SER A 44 -13.28 4.08 -11.63
N SER A 45 -12.34 3.75 -12.52
CA SER A 45 -11.22 2.81 -12.39
C SER A 45 -10.19 3.09 -11.28
N GLY A 46 -10.57 3.76 -10.19
CA GLY A 46 -9.72 4.12 -9.06
C GLY A 46 -9.33 2.97 -8.14
N HIS A 47 -9.47 1.72 -8.57
CA HIS A 47 -9.14 0.54 -7.76
C HIS A 47 -7.69 0.57 -7.26
N MET A 48 -6.73 0.96 -8.10
CA MET A 48 -5.33 1.14 -7.69
C MET A 48 -5.19 2.15 -6.53
N TYR A 49 -5.93 3.26 -6.57
CA TYR A 49 -5.88 4.26 -5.50
C TYR A 49 -6.53 3.79 -4.18
N ILE A 50 -7.46 2.83 -4.25
CA ILE A 50 -7.99 2.15 -3.05
C ILE A 50 -6.87 1.29 -2.45
N GLY A 51 -6.14 0.52 -3.27
CA GLY A 51 -4.97 -0.23 -2.85
C GLY A 51 -3.90 0.66 -2.20
N THR A 52 -3.57 1.80 -2.81
CA THR A 52 -2.61 2.75 -2.25
C THR A 52 -3.10 3.33 -0.92
N GLY A 53 -4.38 3.66 -0.82
CA GLY A 53 -4.99 4.18 0.41
C GLY A 53 -4.92 3.17 1.56
N LEU A 54 -5.24 1.90 1.28
CA LEU A 54 -5.11 0.80 2.25
C LEU A 54 -3.64 0.62 2.67
N GLY A 55 -2.70 0.64 1.73
CA GLY A 55 -1.27 0.57 2.04
C GLY A 55 -0.78 1.72 2.93
N SER A 56 -1.24 2.95 2.69
CA SER A 56 -0.92 4.09 3.57
C SER A 56 -1.47 3.89 4.99
N ILE A 57 -2.71 3.41 5.13
CA ILE A 57 -3.30 3.12 6.45
C ILE A 57 -2.52 1.98 7.14
N GLY A 58 -2.13 0.94 6.40
CA GLY A 58 -1.27 -0.14 6.90
C GLY A 58 0.06 0.37 7.45
N ASN A 59 0.73 1.28 6.72
CA ASN A 59 1.97 1.90 7.20
C ASN A 59 1.76 2.66 8.52
N ILE A 60 0.64 3.37 8.66
CA ILE A 60 0.33 4.12 9.89
C ILE A 60 0.14 3.16 11.07
N PHE A 61 -0.60 2.06 10.88
CA PHE A 61 -0.75 1.04 11.93
C PHE A 61 0.57 0.35 12.27
N SER A 62 1.38 0.02 11.27
CA SER A 62 2.73 -0.54 11.46
C SER A 62 3.59 0.37 12.34
N ASN A 63 3.62 1.67 12.05
CA ASN A 63 4.38 2.66 12.83
C ASN A 63 3.85 2.83 14.27
N GLN A 64 2.59 2.46 14.52
CA GLN A 64 1.99 2.44 15.87
C GLN A 64 2.20 1.11 16.61
N GLY A 65 2.86 0.12 16.00
CA GLY A 65 2.99 -1.24 16.54
C GLY A 65 1.71 -2.07 16.49
N LYS A 66 0.70 -1.62 15.74
CA LYS A 66 -0.58 -2.29 15.51
C LYS A 66 -0.46 -3.23 14.33
N TYR A 67 0.31 -4.30 14.52
CA TYR A 67 0.74 -5.14 13.40
C TYR A 67 -0.38 -5.96 12.78
N ASP A 68 -1.37 -6.40 13.57
CA ASP A 68 -2.51 -7.16 13.05
C ASP A 68 -3.40 -6.26 12.17
N GLU A 69 -3.72 -5.05 12.65
CA GLU A 69 -4.47 -4.07 11.86
C GLU A 69 -3.70 -3.64 10.60
N ALA A 70 -2.37 -3.52 10.67
CA ALA A 70 -1.54 -3.24 9.51
C ALA A 70 -1.60 -4.38 8.48
N PHE A 71 -1.53 -5.63 8.95
CA PHE A 71 -1.59 -6.80 8.09
C PHE A 71 -2.95 -6.90 7.36
N ASP A 72 -4.06 -6.66 8.06
CA ASP A 72 -5.40 -6.65 7.46
C ASP A 72 -5.53 -5.61 6.33
N MET A 73 -4.90 -4.44 6.49
CA MET A 73 -4.90 -3.40 5.47
C MET A 73 -4.06 -3.79 4.25
N TYR A 74 -2.87 -4.36 4.46
CA TYR A 74 -2.04 -4.83 3.35
C TYR A 74 -2.66 -6.03 2.64
N GLU A 75 -3.34 -6.94 3.33
CA GLU A 75 -4.03 -8.07 2.68
C GLU A 75 -5.13 -7.57 1.74
N GLN A 76 -5.93 -6.58 2.18
CA GLN A 76 -6.93 -5.96 1.30
C GLN A 76 -6.30 -5.24 0.11
N ALA A 77 -5.17 -4.54 0.32
CA ALA A 77 -4.43 -3.89 -0.75
C ALA A 77 -3.86 -4.92 -1.75
N LEU A 78 -3.36 -6.04 -1.24
CA LEU A 78 -2.79 -7.14 -2.03
C LEU A 78 -3.83 -7.72 -2.99
N VAL A 79 -5.07 -7.97 -2.54
CA VAL A 79 -6.16 -8.47 -3.40
C VAL A 79 -6.44 -7.52 -4.57
N ILE A 80 -6.37 -6.21 -4.33
CA ILE A 80 -6.55 -5.20 -5.37
C ILE A 80 -5.38 -5.23 -6.34
N TYR A 81 -4.15 -5.20 -5.83
CA TYR A 81 -2.96 -5.21 -6.68
C TYR A 81 -2.88 -6.50 -7.50
N GLU A 82 -3.15 -7.68 -6.94
CA GLU A 82 -3.18 -8.93 -7.71
C GLU A 82 -4.18 -8.92 -8.86
N LYS A 83 -5.27 -8.15 -8.74
CA LYS A 83 -6.32 -8.07 -9.76
C LYS A 83 -6.07 -7.00 -10.82
N PHE A 84 -5.44 -5.89 -10.46
CA PHE A 84 -5.38 -4.69 -11.31
C PHE A 84 -3.97 -4.20 -11.63
N CYS A 85 -2.96 -4.64 -10.90
CA CYS A 85 -1.57 -4.26 -11.09
C CYS A 85 -1.05 -4.91 -12.38
N SER A 86 -0.54 -4.08 -13.28
CA SER A 86 0.14 -4.53 -14.48
C SER A 86 1.56 -4.99 -14.16
N SER A 87 2.22 -5.60 -15.14
CA SER A 87 3.61 -6.06 -15.00
C SER A 87 4.63 -4.94 -14.78
N GLU A 88 4.28 -3.67 -14.96
CA GLU A 88 5.21 -2.54 -14.79
C GLU A 88 5.08 -1.88 -13.41
N ASP A 89 4.03 -2.25 -12.66
CA ASP A 89 3.63 -1.58 -11.43
C ASP A 89 4.40 -2.15 -10.22
N LEU A 90 4.97 -1.27 -9.40
CA LEU A 90 5.81 -1.63 -8.25
C LEU A 90 5.01 -1.76 -6.94
N GLU A 91 3.71 -1.49 -6.98
CA GLU A 91 2.82 -1.50 -5.82
C GLU A 91 2.67 -2.90 -5.23
N LEU A 92 2.50 -3.92 -6.07
CA LEU A 92 2.38 -5.32 -5.65
C LEU A 92 3.63 -5.82 -4.90
N PRO A 93 4.86 -5.74 -5.45
CA PRO A 93 6.05 -6.18 -4.72
C PRO A 93 6.34 -5.33 -3.48
N THR A 94 6.00 -4.03 -3.49
CA THR A 94 6.12 -3.17 -2.31
C THR A 94 5.16 -3.62 -1.20
N CYS A 95 3.90 -3.93 -1.52
CA CYS A 95 2.92 -4.40 -0.56
C CYS A 95 3.36 -5.73 0.09
N LEU A 96 3.84 -6.68 -0.72
CA LEU A 96 4.38 -7.96 -0.23
C LEU A 96 5.58 -7.75 0.70
N SER A 97 6.47 -6.80 0.37
CA SER A 97 7.63 -6.48 1.20
C SER A 97 7.23 -5.86 2.53
N ASN A 98 6.21 -5.01 2.57
CA ASN A 98 5.68 -4.44 3.82
C ASN A 98 5.07 -5.52 4.73
N MET A 99 4.31 -6.47 4.15
CA MET A 99 3.78 -7.62 4.90
C MET A 99 4.91 -8.49 5.48
N ALA A 100 5.99 -8.69 4.72
CA ALA A 100 7.17 -9.40 5.20
C ALA A 100 7.87 -8.67 6.35
N SER A 101 8.01 -7.35 6.28
CA SER A 101 8.56 -6.53 7.37
C SER A 101 7.74 -6.66 8.66
N LEU A 102 6.41 -6.61 8.56
CA LEU A 102 5.53 -6.86 9.73
C LEU A 102 5.77 -8.24 10.36
N LEU A 103 5.94 -9.27 9.54
CA LEU A 103 6.21 -10.62 10.01
C LEU A 103 7.61 -10.73 10.66
N ASN A 104 8.61 -10.01 10.14
CA ASN A 104 9.93 -9.93 10.76
C ASN A 104 9.89 -9.28 12.15
N ASP A 105 9.13 -8.20 12.29
CA ASP A 105 8.91 -7.52 13.58
C ASP A 105 8.21 -8.44 14.61
N GLN A 106 7.42 -9.41 14.13
CA GLN A 106 6.80 -10.46 14.95
C GLN A 106 7.64 -11.74 15.09
N HIS A 107 8.90 -11.74 14.64
CA HIS A 107 9.78 -12.91 14.64
C HIS A 107 9.29 -14.12 13.81
N LYS A 108 8.39 -13.90 12.85
CA LYS A 108 7.83 -14.92 11.94
C LYS A 108 8.64 -15.02 10.64
N TYR A 109 9.93 -15.31 10.77
CA TYR A 109 10.91 -15.22 9.68
C TYR A 109 10.60 -16.10 8.46
N ASP A 110 10.15 -17.33 8.67
CA ASP A 110 9.85 -18.25 7.55
C ASP A 110 8.69 -17.73 6.68
N GLN A 111 7.68 -17.13 7.31
CA GLN A 111 6.56 -16.51 6.59
C GLN A 111 7.03 -15.25 5.87
N ALA A 112 7.84 -14.41 6.52
CA ALA A 112 8.41 -13.21 5.91
C ALA A 112 9.24 -13.53 4.67
N LEU A 113 10.08 -14.58 4.73
CA LEU A 113 10.87 -15.05 3.58
C LEU A 113 9.98 -15.44 2.41
N SER A 114 8.86 -16.12 2.65
CA SER A 114 7.90 -16.47 1.59
C SER A 114 7.37 -15.22 0.86
N PHE A 115 7.04 -14.15 1.61
CA PHE A 115 6.61 -12.89 1.02
C PHE A 115 7.73 -12.18 0.24
N HIS A 116 8.95 -12.15 0.79
CA HIS A 116 10.11 -11.57 0.10
C HIS A 116 10.45 -12.31 -1.19
N TYR A 117 10.46 -13.65 -1.19
CA TYR A 117 10.70 -14.42 -2.42
C TYR A 117 9.63 -14.16 -3.48
N ARG A 118 8.38 -14.00 -3.08
CA ARG A 118 7.29 -13.65 -4.00
C ARG A 118 7.48 -12.25 -4.59
N ALA A 119 7.85 -11.25 -3.76
CA ALA A 119 8.13 -9.90 -4.23
C ALA A 119 9.31 -9.87 -5.21
N LEU A 120 10.39 -10.60 -4.89
CA LEU A 120 11.57 -10.72 -5.74
C LEU A 120 11.23 -11.36 -7.08
N ALA A 121 10.52 -12.49 -7.09
CA ALA A 121 10.16 -13.19 -8.32
C ALA A 121 9.32 -12.32 -9.28
N ILE A 122 8.48 -11.43 -8.74
CA ILE A 122 7.73 -10.45 -9.52
C ILE A 122 8.71 -9.43 -10.13
N GLN A 123 9.57 -8.81 -9.32
CA GLN A 123 10.54 -7.82 -9.79
C GLN A 123 11.53 -8.39 -10.82
N GLU A 124 12.03 -9.60 -10.62
CA GLU A 124 12.95 -10.29 -11.53
C GLU A 124 12.32 -10.58 -12.90
N LYS A 125 11.02 -10.89 -12.94
CA LYS A 125 10.29 -11.05 -14.20
C LYS A 125 10.17 -9.75 -15.00
N HIS A 126 10.32 -8.60 -14.34
CA HIS A 126 10.11 -7.27 -14.91
C HIS A 126 11.41 -6.52 -15.22
N LEU A 127 12.54 -6.97 -14.69
CA LEU A 127 13.85 -6.48 -15.11
C LEU A 127 14.11 -6.90 -16.57
N PRO A 128 14.25 -5.96 -17.52
CA PRO A 128 14.75 -6.32 -18.85
C PRO A 128 16.13 -6.96 -18.67
N TYR A 129 16.41 -8.01 -19.45
CA TYR A 129 17.63 -8.84 -19.46
C TYR A 129 18.99 -8.08 -19.51
N SER A 130 19.02 -6.75 -19.48
CA SER A 130 20.21 -5.91 -19.61
C SER A 130 20.98 -5.62 -18.32
N TYR A 131 20.64 -6.21 -17.17
CA TYR A 131 21.50 -6.14 -15.97
C TYR A 131 22.38 -7.37 -15.76
N THR A 132 22.20 -8.44 -16.54
CA THR A 132 23.22 -9.50 -16.70
C THR A 132 24.27 -9.04 -17.71
N THR A 133 25.11 -8.07 -17.31
CA THR A 133 26.37 -7.81 -18.01
C THR A 133 27.53 -8.17 -17.08
N VAL A 134 28.15 -9.31 -17.44
CA VAL A 134 29.50 -9.83 -17.13
C VAL A 134 29.80 -10.17 -15.68
#